data_AF-A0A1J6VTV3-F1
#
_entry.id   AF-A0A1J6VTV3-F1
#
_cell.length_a   1.000
_cell.length_b   1.000
_cell.length_c   1.000
_cell.angle_alpha   90.00
_cell.angle_beta   90.00
_cell.angle_gamma   90.00
#
_symmetry.space_group_name_H-M   'P 1'
#
loop_
_entity.id
_entity.type
_entity.pdbx_description
1 polymer ?
#
loop_
_entity_poly.entity_id
_entity_poly.type
_entity_poly.pdbx_seq_one_letter_code
_entity_poly.pdbx_strand_id
1 'polypeptide(L)'
;MGIRQAKKNEGKINLMIRNGAADPSVDVSITPIYCVSCDRQLPHLYEHTGSRYGQVGTINCEYCETPIHCTDGDNIVYELRTSGFVMNYYHLYRLEKEIWITLKESYGYDISARHKGSTITLETVVDELSKEFKIPAATSRQYTSNDGKITMFPNVVVKWFSILEYFDLYK
;
A
#
# COMPACT_ATOMS: atom_id res chain seq x y z
N MET A 1 6.91 -17.18 -8.78
CA MET A 1 6.97 -15.88 -9.46
C MET A 1 5.65 -15.67 -10.16
N GLY A 2 4.98 -14.56 -9.89
CA GLY A 2 3.67 -14.33 -10.49
C GLY A 2 2.89 -13.24 -9.79
N ILE A 3 1.98 -12.67 -10.54
CA ILE A 3 0.87 -11.87 -10.04
C ILE A 3 -0.42 -12.57 -10.42
N ARG A 4 -1.38 -12.62 -9.49
CA ARG A 4 -2.66 -13.29 -9.69
C ARG A 4 -3.76 -12.56 -8.96
N GLN A 5 -5.00 -12.75 -9.38
CA GLN A 5 -6.15 -12.23 -8.65
C GLN A 5 -6.11 -12.76 -7.20
N ALA A 6 -6.26 -11.85 -6.23
CA ALA A 6 -6.28 -12.20 -4.83
C ALA A 6 -7.60 -12.91 -4.49
N LYS A 7 -7.53 -14.09 -3.86
CA LYS A 7 -8.72 -14.85 -3.43
C LYS A 7 -9.47 -14.18 -2.29
N LYS A 8 -8.76 -13.33 -1.54
CA LYS A 8 -9.26 -12.58 -0.40
C LYS A 8 -8.44 -11.29 -0.31
N ASN A 9 -8.94 -10.32 0.46
CA ASN A 9 -8.23 -9.09 0.76
C ASN A 9 -7.09 -9.30 1.81
N GLU A 10 -6.37 -10.43 1.73
CA GLU A 10 -5.48 -10.98 2.78
C GLU A 10 -3.97 -10.82 2.46
N GLY A 11 -3.58 -10.01 1.48
CA GLY A 11 -2.16 -9.70 1.33
C GLY A 11 -1.66 -8.73 2.39
N LYS A 12 -0.35 -8.77 2.61
CA LYS A 12 0.32 -7.99 3.66
C LYS A 12 0.98 -6.76 3.06
N ILE A 13 0.87 -5.66 3.79
CA ILE A 13 1.71 -4.49 3.61
C ILE A 13 2.70 -4.52 4.77
N ASN A 14 3.89 -5.02 4.50
CA ASN A 14 4.96 -5.12 5.48
C ASN A 14 5.67 -3.77 5.58
N LEU A 15 6.00 -3.40 6.81
CA LEU A 15 6.78 -2.22 7.16
C LEU A 15 8.05 -2.72 7.84
N MET A 16 9.20 -2.48 7.21
CA MET A 16 10.50 -2.90 7.72
C MET A 16 11.18 -1.71 8.39
N ILE A 17 11.39 -1.81 9.71
CA ILE A 17 11.96 -0.73 10.51
C ILE A 17 13.46 -0.96 10.66
N ARG A 18 14.25 -0.23 9.89
CA ARG A 18 15.72 -0.29 9.98
C ARG A 18 16.23 0.54 11.16
N ASN A 19 17.33 0.09 11.77
CA ASN A 19 17.98 0.84 12.85
C ASN A 19 18.38 2.24 12.39
N GLY A 20 17.85 3.27 13.07
CA GLY A 20 18.17 4.67 12.80
C GLY A 20 17.38 5.31 11.65
N ALA A 21 16.49 4.57 10.98
CA ALA A 21 15.58 5.14 9.99
C ALA A 21 14.42 5.88 10.67
N ALA A 22 13.97 6.99 10.08
CA ALA A 22 12.82 7.76 10.57
C ALA A 22 11.49 7.23 10.04
N ASP A 23 11.53 6.42 8.99
CA ASP A 23 10.41 5.88 8.25
C ASP A 23 10.66 4.40 7.88
N PRO A 24 9.61 3.57 7.81
CA PRO A 24 9.75 2.17 7.44
C PRO A 24 9.95 2.00 5.93
N SER A 25 10.71 0.99 5.54
CA SER A 25 10.70 0.50 4.15
C SER A 25 9.45 -0.34 3.90
N VAL A 26 8.77 -0.11 2.78
CA VAL A 26 7.50 -0.75 2.45
C VAL A 26 7.70 -1.95 1.53
N ASP A 27 7.05 -3.07 1.85
CA ASP A 27 7.01 -4.28 1.04
C ASP A 27 5.56 -4.80 0.91
N VAL A 28 5.02 -4.73 -0.31
CA VAL A 28 3.58 -4.93 -0.58
C VAL A 28 3.34 -6.24 -1.32
N SER A 29 2.47 -7.08 -0.76
CA SER A 29 2.04 -8.33 -1.40
C SER A 29 0.65 -8.28 -2.03
N ILE A 30 -0.11 -7.19 -1.85
CA ILE A 30 -1.44 -7.00 -2.45
C ILE A 30 -1.62 -5.59 -3.00
N THR A 31 -2.15 -5.51 -4.21
CA THR A 31 -2.17 -4.25 -4.95
C THR A 31 -3.36 -4.16 -5.89
N PRO A 32 -3.94 -2.97 -6.07
CA PRO A 32 -4.83 -2.73 -7.22
C PRO A 32 -4.04 -2.78 -8.53
N ILE A 33 -4.74 -2.94 -9.65
CA ILE A 33 -4.14 -2.83 -10.98
C ILE A 33 -4.95 -1.84 -11.81
N TYR A 34 -4.24 -1.02 -12.58
CA TYR A 34 -4.83 -0.11 -13.55
C TYR A 34 -4.38 -0.45 -14.97
N CYS A 35 -5.33 -0.49 -15.90
CA CYS A 35 -5.10 -0.67 -17.32
C CYS A 35 -5.10 0.67 -18.05
N VAL A 36 -3.95 1.07 -18.57
CA VAL A 36 -3.82 2.31 -19.36
C VAL A 36 -4.48 2.21 -20.73
N SER A 37 -4.66 1.00 -21.26
CA SER A 37 -5.22 0.80 -22.61
C SER A 37 -6.71 1.11 -22.69
N CYS A 38 -7.46 0.83 -21.61
CA CYS A 38 -8.89 1.13 -21.53
C CYS A 38 -9.24 2.13 -20.43
N ASP A 39 -8.23 2.74 -19.79
CA ASP A 39 -8.38 3.77 -18.76
C ASP A 39 -9.21 3.31 -17.54
N ARG A 40 -9.04 2.04 -17.12
CA ARG A 40 -9.83 1.44 -16.04
C ARG A 40 -8.99 0.72 -15.01
N GLN A 41 -9.35 0.88 -13.73
CA GLN A 41 -8.93 -0.01 -12.66
C GLN A 41 -9.59 -1.38 -12.84
N LEU A 42 -8.81 -2.47 -12.72
CA LEU A 42 -9.33 -3.83 -12.74
C LEU A 42 -10.21 -4.10 -11.51
N PRO A 43 -11.24 -4.96 -11.60
CA PRO A 43 -12.28 -5.09 -10.58
C PRO A 43 -11.83 -5.81 -9.31
N HIS A 44 -10.57 -6.24 -9.25
CA HIS A 44 -10.03 -7.05 -8.17
C HIS A 44 -8.68 -6.52 -7.70
N LEU A 45 -8.32 -6.89 -6.49
CA LEU A 45 -6.95 -6.78 -6.01
C LEU A 45 -6.14 -7.98 -6.47
N TYR A 46 -4.84 -7.79 -6.62
CA TYR A 46 -3.92 -8.80 -7.10
C TYR A 46 -2.85 -9.07 -6.05
N GLU A 47 -2.52 -10.35 -5.89
CA GLU A 47 -1.47 -10.83 -5.00
C GLU A 47 -0.15 -10.92 -5.77
N HIS A 48 0.88 -10.27 -5.23
CA HIS A 48 2.26 -10.39 -5.68
C HIS A 48 2.92 -11.60 -5.02
N THR A 49 3.20 -12.66 -5.78
CA THR A 49 3.76 -13.93 -5.28
C THR A 49 5.26 -14.08 -5.57
N GLY A 50 5.92 -12.96 -5.90
CA GLY A 50 7.36 -12.86 -6.13
C GLY A 50 7.70 -12.58 -7.59
N SER A 51 8.91 -12.05 -7.78
CA SER A 51 9.51 -11.67 -9.05
C SER A 51 10.80 -12.47 -9.32
N ARG A 52 11.35 -12.34 -10.53
CA ARG A 52 12.68 -12.81 -10.88
C ARG A 52 13.33 -11.79 -11.80
N TYR A 53 14.44 -11.19 -11.36
CA TYR A 53 15.10 -10.10 -12.08
C TYR A 53 14.13 -8.92 -12.32
N GLY A 54 13.32 -8.60 -11.32
CA GLY A 54 12.29 -7.57 -11.40
C GLY A 54 11.07 -7.93 -12.26
N GLN A 55 11.04 -9.07 -12.94
CA GLN A 55 9.88 -9.52 -13.71
C GLN A 55 8.89 -10.18 -12.76
N VAL A 56 7.62 -9.74 -12.76
CA VAL A 56 6.57 -10.32 -11.89
C VAL A 56 5.70 -11.28 -12.67
N GLY A 57 5.23 -10.86 -13.84
CA GLY A 57 4.33 -11.66 -14.67
C GLY A 57 3.47 -10.79 -15.59
N THR A 58 2.46 -11.40 -16.19
CA THR A 58 1.49 -10.72 -17.06
C THR A 58 0.09 -11.06 -16.62
N ILE A 59 -0.78 -10.07 -16.60
CA ILE A 59 -2.23 -10.23 -16.39
C ILE A 59 -2.96 -9.67 -17.61
N ASN A 60 -4.09 -10.26 -17.98
CA ASN A 60 -4.93 -9.72 -19.04
C ASN A 60 -5.96 -8.78 -18.43
N CYS A 61 -6.16 -7.62 -19.04
CA CYS A 61 -7.25 -6.73 -18.62
C CYS A 61 -8.60 -7.40 -18.81
N GLU A 62 -9.41 -7.47 -17.75
CA GLU A 62 -10.75 -8.08 -17.80
C GLU A 62 -11.77 -7.27 -18.61
N TYR A 63 -11.43 -6.05 -19.03
CA TYR A 63 -12.31 -5.18 -19.84
C TYR A 63 -11.95 -5.09 -21.31
N CYS A 64 -10.65 -5.07 -21.65
CA CYS A 64 -10.17 -4.87 -23.01
C CYS A 64 -9.20 -5.94 -23.49
N GLU A 65 -8.96 -6.97 -22.67
CA GLU A 65 -8.11 -8.13 -22.95
C GLU A 65 -6.63 -7.81 -23.22
N THR A 66 -6.24 -6.53 -23.20
CA THR A 66 -4.87 -6.11 -23.43
C THR A 66 -3.96 -6.68 -22.33
N PRO A 67 -2.83 -7.32 -22.70
CA PRO A 67 -1.85 -7.78 -21.73
C PRO A 67 -1.22 -6.62 -20.96
N ILE A 68 -1.15 -6.76 -19.64
CA ILE A 68 -0.52 -5.84 -18.71
C ILE A 68 0.70 -6.56 -18.14
N HIS A 69 1.88 -6.16 -18.58
CA HIS A 69 3.14 -6.70 -18.09
C HIS A 69 3.50 -6.00 -16.78
N CYS A 70 3.81 -6.79 -15.75
CA CYS A 70 4.10 -6.29 -14.41
C CYS A 70 5.58 -6.53 -14.06
N THR A 71 6.25 -5.48 -13.59
CA THR A 71 7.61 -5.52 -13.05
C THR A 71 7.68 -4.82 -11.68
N ASP A 72 8.68 -5.15 -10.87
CA ASP A 72 8.88 -4.59 -9.52
C ASP A 72 10.35 -4.24 -9.24
N GLY A 73 10.65 -3.87 -8.00
CA GLY A 73 12.00 -3.60 -7.49
C GLY A 73 12.79 -4.84 -7.04
N ASP A 74 12.39 -6.04 -7.45
CA ASP A 74 12.97 -7.34 -7.11
C ASP A 74 12.83 -7.72 -5.62
N ASN A 75 13.75 -7.29 -4.76
CA ASN A 75 13.85 -7.78 -3.38
C ASN A 75 12.85 -7.19 -2.38
N ILE A 76 12.38 -5.96 -2.64
CA ILE A 76 11.44 -5.22 -1.78
C ILE A 76 10.41 -4.59 -2.71
N VAL A 77 9.13 -4.90 -2.49
CA VAL A 77 8.07 -4.44 -3.38
C VAL A 77 7.52 -3.10 -2.86
N TYR A 78 8.27 -2.02 -3.10
CA TYR A 78 7.84 -0.65 -2.78
C TYR A 78 7.11 0.03 -3.95
N GLU A 79 7.16 -0.57 -5.13
CA GLU A 79 6.41 -0.17 -6.31
C GLU A 79 6.05 -1.37 -7.17
N LEU A 80 5.00 -1.22 -7.98
CA LEU A 80 4.71 -2.10 -9.10
C LEU A 80 4.57 -1.26 -10.36
N ARG A 81 5.31 -1.63 -11.40
CA ARG A 81 5.26 -1.00 -12.72
C ARG A 81 4.44 -1.87 -13.64
N THR A 82 3.47 -1.26 -14.30
CA THR A 82 2.75 -1.86 -15.42
C THR A 82 3.07 -1.09 -16.71
N SER A 83 2.65 -1.61 -17.86
CA SER A 83 2.79 -0.94 -19.15
C SER A 83 2.18 0.48 -19.10
N GLY A 84 3.02 1.50 -18.88
CA GLY A 84 2.60 2.91 -18.85
C GLY A 84 2.06 3.45 -17.52
N PHE A 85 2.08 2.68 -16.43
CA PHE A 85 1.64 3.15 -15.11
C PHE A 85 2.55 2.64 -13.99
N VAL A 86 2.85 3.49 -13.01
CA VAL A 86 3.71 3.15 -11.88
C VAL A 86 2.93 3.37 -10.59
N MET A 87 2.71 2.28 -9.87
CA MET A 87 2.12 2.30 -8.53
C MET A 87 3.26 2.39 -7.51
N ASN A 88 3.63 3.61 -7.12
CA ASN A 88 4.54 3.83 -6.01
C ASN A 88 3.75 3.76 -4.70
N TYR A 89 4.01 2.74 -3.87
CA TYR A 89 3.19 2.47 -2.68
C TYR A 89 3.38 3.50 -1.57
N TYR A 90 4.50 4.21 -1.51
CA TYR A 90 4.65 5.32 -0.56
C TYR A 90 3.61 6.40 -0.82
N HIS A 91 3.42 6.78 -2.09
CA HIS A 91 2.43 7.79 -2.47
C HIS A 91 1.01 7.22 -2.52
N LEU A 92 0.84 6.04 -3.11
CA LEU A 92 -0.47 5.43 -3.29
C LEU A 92 -1.14 5.13 -1.94
N TYR A 93 -0.37 4.71 -0.92
CA TYR A 93 -0.88 4.34 0.40
C TYR A 93 -0.56 5.38 1.47
N ARG A 94 -0.05 6.55 1.12
CA ARG A 94 0.29 7.64 2.05
C ARG A 94 1.19 7.19 3.20
N LEU A 95 2.28 6.52 2.82
CA LEU A 95 3.32 6.00 3.72
C LEU A 95 4.60 6.85 3.62
N GLU A 96 4.52 8.07 3.10
CA GLU A 96 5.67 8.95 2.94
C GLU A 96 6.32 9.30 4.28
N LYS A 97 7.62 9.61 4.26
CA LYS A 97 8.42 9.93 5.44
C LYS A 97 7.80 11.03 6.30
N GLU A 98 7.22 12.04 5.67
CA GLU A 98 6.59 13.18 6.32
C GLU A 98 5.41 12.77 7.20
N ILE A 99 4.67 11.73 6.81
CA ILE A 99 3.57 11.18 7.62
C ILE A 99 4.12 10.62 8.93
N TRP A 100 5.18 9.82 8.86
CA TRP A 100 5.82 9.21 10.04
C TRP A 100 6.49 10.25 10.95
N ILE A 101 7.15 11.25 10.37
CA ILE A 101 7.69 12.38 11.12
C ILE A 101 6.58 13.11 11.86
N THR A 102 5.46 13.40 11.20
CA THR A 102 4.35 14.13 11.82
C THR A 102 3.70 13.31 12.94
N LEU A 103 3.47 12.01 12.72
CA LEU A 103 2.99 11.09 13.76
C LEU A 103 3.90 11.09 15.00
N LYS A 104 5.21 11.12 14.81
CA LYS A 104 6.18 11.22 15.90
C LYS A 104 6.15 12.58 16.59
N GLU A 105 6.33 13.66 15.83
CA GLU A 105 6.58 14.99 16.39
C GLU A 105 5.32 15.65 16.96
N SER A 106 4.17 15.46 16.31
CA SER A 106 2.90 16.08 16.70
C SER A 106 2.05 15.18 17.61
N TYR A 107 2.17 13.85 17.47
CA TYR A 107 1.30 12.91 18.17
C TYR A 107 2.06 11.93 19.09
N GLY A 108 3.40 11.94 19.10
CA GLY A 108 4.20 11.09 19.97
C GLY A 108 4.28 9.61 19.54
N TYR A 109 3.74 9.25 18.37
CA TYR A 109 3.83 7.89 17.85
C TYR A 109 5.12 7.71 17.04
N ASP A 110 6.18 7.24 17.71
CA ASP A 110 7.46 6.90 17.08
C ASP A 110 7.53 5.41 16.69
N ILE A 111 7.21 5.09 15.43
CA ILE A 111 7.27 3.72 14.89
C ILE A 111 8.68 3.13 14.99
N SER A 112 9.71 3.95 14.78
CA SER A 112 11.12 3.53 14.77
C SER A 112 11.61 3.16 16.16
N ALA A 113 11.14 3.85 17.20
CA ALA A 113 11.44 3.52 18.59
C ALA A 113 10.70 2.25 19.05
N ARG A 114 9.44 2.08 18.66
CA ARG A 114 8.57 0.97 19.10
C ARG A 114 8.95 -0.37 18.48
N HIS A 115 9.28 -0.36 17.19
CA HIS A 115 9.48 -1.57 16.39
C HIS A 115 10.90 -1.67 15.83
N LYS A 116 11.87 -1.17 16.61
CA LYS A 116 13.27 -1.08 16.17
C LYS A 116 13.82 -2.43 15.70
N GLY A 117 14.29 -2.48 14.46
CA GLY A 117 14.95 -3.67 13.89
C GLY A 117 14.01 -4.83 13.59
N SER A 118 12.70 -4.59 13.55
CA SER A 118 11.69 -5.61 13.21
C SER A 118 10.99 -5.30 11.89
N THR A 119 10.25 -6.29 11.39
CA THR A 119 9.26 -6.12 10.33
C THR A 119 7.89 -6.33 10.94
N ILE A 120 7.02 -5.33 10.82
CA ILE A 120 5.61 -5.40 11.25
C ILE A 120 4.71 -5.23 10.03
N THR A 121 3.39 -5.30 10.24
CA THR A 121 2.43 -5.02 9.17
C THR A 121 1.78 -3.66 9.39
N LEU A 122 1.26 -3.05 8.31
CA LEU A 122 0.44 -1.85 8.42
C LEU A 122 -0.80 -2.07 9.32
N GLU A 123 -1.36 -3.30 9.34
CA GLU A 123 -2.48 -3.65 10.22
C GLU A 123 -2.08 -3.49 11.70
N THR A 124 -0.85 -3.89 12.06
CA THR A 124 -0.31 -3.70 13.43
C THR A 124 -0.26 -2.22 13.81
N VAL A 125 0.22 -1.35 12.92
CA VAL A 125 0.28 0.10 13.15
C VAL A 125 -1.13 0.69 13.28
N VAL A 126 -2.05 0.26 12.40
CA VAL A 126 -3.46 0.67 12.43
C VAL A 126 -4.09 0.30 13.78
N ASP A 127 -3.89 -0.92 14.25
CA ASP A 127 -4.42 -1.40 15.53
C ASP A 127 -3.83 -0.63 16.73
N GLU A 128 -2.52 -0.36 16.71
CA GLU A 128 -1.83 0.40 17.75
C GLU A 128 -2.36 1.83 17.85
N LEU A 129 -2.41 2.56 16.74
CA LEU A 129 -2.92 3.93 16.70
C LEU A 129 -4.39 3.99 17.07
N SER A 130 -5.20 3.05 16.56
CA SER A 130 -6.63 2.99 16.89
C SER A 130 -6.86 2.79 18.39
N LYS A 131 -6.06 1.93 19.03
CA LYS A 131 -6.15 1.65 20.46
C LYS A 131 -5.62 2.82 21.32
N GLU A 132 -4.47 3.38 20.95
CA GLU A 132 -3.80 4.43 21.72
C GLU A 132 -4.58 5.74 21.70
N PHE A 133 -5.09 6.13 20.52
CA PHE A 133 -5.81 7.38 20.32
C PHE A 133 -7.34 7.21 20.35
N LYS A 134 -7.84 6.00 20.64
CA LYS A 134 -9.27 5.66 20.69
C LYS A 134 -10.02 6.10 19.43
N ILE A 135 -9.38 5.89 18.27
CA ILE A 135 -9.93 6.27 16.97
C ILE A 135 -11.14 5.36 16.68
N PRO A 136 -12.30 5.92 16.30
CA PRO A 136 -13.47 5.12 15.92
C PRO A 136 -13.15 4.17 14.76
N ALA A 137 -13.86 3.04 14.70
CA ALA A 137 -13.73 2.12 13.58
C ALA A 137 -13.94 2.85 12.24
N ALA A 138 -13.09 2.54 11.26
CA ALA A 138 -13.11 3.17 9.95
C ALA A 138 -14.53 3.21 9.37
N THR A 139 -14.95 4.39 8.91
CA THR A 139 -16.23 4.57 8.23
C THR A 139 -16.13 3.97 6.83
N SER A 140 -17.27 3.61 6.22
CA SER A 140 -17.35 3.06 4.86
C SER A 140 -17.05 4.10 3.76
N ARG A 141 -16.10 4.99 4.02
CA ARG A 141 -15.72 6.08 3.12
C ARG A 141 -15.00 5.50 1.91
N GLN A 142 -15.31 6.05 0.74
CA GLN A 142 -14.57 5.76 -0.48
C GLN A 142 -13.38 6.72 -0.59
N TYR A 143 -12.22 6.15 -0.88
CA TYR A 143 -10.99 6.87 -1.10
C TYR A 143 -10.60 6.79 -2.57
N THR A 144 -9.80 7.74 -3.05
CA THR A 144 -9.34 7.78 -4.43
C THR A 144 -7.90 8.24 -4.46
N SER A 145 -7.07 7.66 -5.33
CA SER A 145 -5.70 8.12 -5.53
C SER A 145 -5.67 9.56 -6.06
N ASN A 146 -4.56 10.26 -5.84
CA ASN A 146 -4.40 11.67 -6.25
C ASN A 146 -4.65 11.91 -7.75
N ASP A 147 -4.40 10.91 -8.59
CA ASP A 147 -4.63 10.97 -10.03
C ASP A 147 -6.02 10.48 -10.48
N GLY A 148 -6.90 10.11 -9.54
CA GLY A 148 -8.26 9.66 -9.83
C GLY A 148 -8.37 8.20 -10.32
N LYS A 149 -7.25 7.49 -10.53
CA LYS A 149 -7.23 6.22 -11.26
C LYS A 149 -7.53 4.99 -10.41
N ILE A 150 -7.23 5.05 -9.11
CA ILE A 150 -7.41 3.96 -8.17
C ILE A 150 -8.47 4.36 -7.14
N THR A 151 -9.55 3.59 -7.06
CA THR A 151 -10.64 3.77 -6.09
C THR A 151 -10.83 2.55 -5.19
N MET A 152 -10.39 1.37 -5.63
CA MET A 152 -10.35 0.16 -4.80
C MET A 152 -8.97 -0.03 -4.17
N PHE A 153 -8.94 -0.12 -2.84
CA PHE A 153 -7.74 -0.32 -2.04
C PHE A 153 -7.85 -1.56 -1.15
N PRO A 154 -6.72 -2.15 -0.70
CA PRO A 154 -6.74 -3.15 0.36
C PRO A 154 -7.40 -2.61 1.64
N ASN A 155 -8.14 -3.46 2.37
CA ASN A 155 -8.90 -3.02 3.55
C ASN A 155 -8.03 -2.33 4.60
N VAL A 156 -6.81 -2.84 4.83
CA VAL A 156 -5.85 -2.23 5.77
C VAL A 156 -5.47 -0.80 5.36
N VAL A 157 -5.39 -0.52 4.04
CA VAL A 157 -5.09 0.82 3.52
C VAL A 157 -6.28 1.76 3.74
N VAL A 158 -7.51 1.28 3.56
CA VAL A 158 -8.73 2.05 3.85
C VAL A 158 -8.80 2.43 5.33
N LYS A 159 -8.45 1.49 6.24
CA LYS A 159 -8.35 1.78 7.67
C LYS A 159 -7.25 2.80 7.96
N TRP A 160 -6.08 2.63 7.33
CA TRP A 160 -4.97 3.56 7.45
C TRP A 160 -5.34 4.98 7.00
N PHE A 161 -6.00 5.14 5.87
CA PHE A 161 -6.49 6.45 5.41
C PHE A 161 -7.44 7.10 6.41
N SER A 162 -8.30 6.31 7.06
CA SER A 162 -9.21 6.81 8.09
C SER A 162 -8.46 7.31 9.34
N ILE A 163 -7.34 6.66 9.69
CA ILE A 163 -6.44 7.16 10.75
C ILE A 163 -5.77 8.46 10.32
N LEU A 164 -5.29 8.55 9.08
CA LEU A 164 -4.69 9.78 8.57
C LEU A 164 -5.70 10.93 8.51
N GLU A 165 -6.95 10.69 8.15
CA GLU A 165 -8.02 11.69 8.23
C GLU A 165 -8.25 12.17 9.66
N TYR A 166 -8.25 11.27 10.65
CA TYR A 166 -8.40 11.64 12.05
C TYR A 166 -7.30 12.61 12.53
N PHE A 167 -6.09 12.48 11.99
CA PHE A 167 -4.96 13.36 12.27
C PHE A 167 -4.80 14.53 11.29
N ASP A 168 -5.77 14.78 10.40
CA ASP A 168 -5.69 15.81 9.33
C ASP A 168 -4.46 15.64 8.39
N LEU A 169 -3.98 14.41 8.23
CA LEU A 169 -2.82 14.04 7.40
C LEU A 169 -3.22 13.49 6.01
N TYR A 170 -4.49 13.14 5.82
CA TYR A 170 -5.01 12.72 4.52
C TYR A 170 -5.41 13.95 3.70
N LYS A 171 -4.66 14.24 2.63
CA LYS A 171 -4.83 15.39 1.73
C LYS A 171 -4.76 14.99 0.27
#